data_AF-A0A1B6LZD9-F1
#
_entry.id   AF-A0A1B6LZD9-F1
#
_cell.length_a   1.000
_cell.length_b   1.000
_cell.length_c   1.000
_cell.angle_alpha   90.00
_cell.angle_beta   90.00
_cell.angle_gamma   90.00
#
_symmetry.space_group_name_H-M   'P 1'
#
loop_
_entity.id
_entity.type
_entity.pdbx_description
1 polymer ?
#
loop_
_entity_poly.entity_id
_entity_poly.type
_entity_poly.pdbx_seq_one_letter_code
_entity_poly.pdbx_strand_id
1 'polypeptide(L)'
;KNLMSITTVRKIFNSISAAGPALGIVAAMHAGCDTTMVVLMFTLGMALMGFFYSSLAVNTLDLSPNYSGTLMGILAFGGLGGIISPYLAGVMAPEGTMDQWRGVFWVTVCVLVVTNTFFVVVGSGEVQHWNRPGQDRLQESRKQVLQDWPRNSPTV
;
A
#
# COMPACT_ATOMS: atom_id res chain seq x y z
N LYS A 1 19.65 -14.33 10.58
CA LYS A 1 20.38 -13.04 10.49
C LYS A 1 19.42 -12.00 9.91
N ASN A 2 19.24 -10.85 10.57
CA ASN A 2 18.40 -9.76 10.05
C ASN A 2 19.25 -8.88 9.12
N LEU A 3 19.03 -8.99 7.80
CA LEU A 3 19.80 -8.26 6.80
C LEU A 3 19.20 -6.88 6.47
N MET A 4 17.88 -6.70 6.67
CA MET A 4 17.16 -5.43 6.43
C MET A 4 16.01 -5.26 7.44
N SER A 5 15.64 -4.01 7.72
CA SER A 5 14.42 -3.68 8.49
C SER A 5 13.17 -4.05 7.69
N ILE A 6 12.11 -4.48 8.39
CA ILE A 6 10.81 -4.81 7.80
C ILE A 6 10.29 -3.61 7.00
N THR A 7 10.40 -2.39 7.54
CA THR A 7 10.00 -1.16 6.86
C THR A 7 10.71 -0.99 5.51
N THR A 8 12.02 -1.24 5.46
CA THR A 8 12.81 -1.13 4.23
C THR A 8 12.36 -2.16 3.20
N VAL A 9 12.12 -3.40 3.61
CA VAL A 9 11.64 -4.46 2.71
C VAL A 9 10.27 -4.10 2.13
N ARG A 10 9.34 -3.60 2.96
CA ARG A 10 8.01 -3.16 2.49
C ARG A 10 8.11 -2.01 1.50
N LYS A 11 8.95 -1.01 1.76
CA LYS A 11 9.18 0.13 0.85
C LYS A 11 9.78 -0.30 -0.49
N ILE A 12 10.74 -1.22 -0.48
CA ILE A 12 11.35 -1.76 -1.70
C ILE A 12 10.31 -2.54 -2.51
N PHE A 13 9.55 -3.43 -1.88
CA PHE A 13 8.55 -4.24 -2.58
C PHE A 13 7.42 -3.39 -3.14
N ASN A 14 6.97 -2.37 -2.39
CA ASN A 14 6.02 -1.39 -2.90
C ASN A 14 6.57 -0.66 -4.13
N SER A 15 7.82 -0.21 -4.05
CA SER A 15 8.47 0.51 -5.14
C SER A 15 8.64 -0.34 -6.38
N ILE A 16 9.02 -1.62 -6.25
CA ILE A 16 9.09 -2.56 -7.38
C ILE A 16 7.70 -2.76 -8.00
N SER A 17 6.68 -2.92 -7.17
CA SER A 17 5.31 -3.13 -7.63
C SER A 17 4.70 -1.92 -8.35
N ALA A 18 5.15 -0.71 -8.02
CA ALA A 18 4.73 0.53 -8.69
C ALA A 18 5.59 0.83 -9.93
N ALA A 19 6.91 0.65 -9.83
CA ALA A 19 7.84 0.91 -10.91
C ALA A 19 7.68 -0.06 -12.08
N GLY A 20 7.38 -1.34 -11.80
CA GLY A 20 7.21 -2.35 -12.84
C GLY A 20 6.13 -1.98 -13.87
N PRO A 21 4.87 -1.78 -13.45
CA PRO A 21 3.81 -1.32 -14.34
C PRO A 21 4.11 0.04 -14.98
N ALA A 22 4.69 0.98 -14.24
CA ALA A 22 5.04 2.30 -14.80
C ALA A 22 6.06 2.19 -15.95
N LEU A 23 7.13 1.40 -15.77
CA LEU A 23 8.13 1.16 -16.80
C LEU A 23 7.55 0.37 -17.99
N GLY A 24 6.71 -0.63 -17.71
CA GLY A 24 6.02 -1.40 -18.75
C GLY A 24 5.10 -0.55 -19.62
N ILE A 25 4.34 0.36 -18.99
CA ILE A 25 3.47 1.33 -19.67
C ILE A 25 4.30 2.31 -20.51
N VAL A 26 5.37 2.88 -19.95
CA VAL A 26 6.25 3.81 -20.68
C VAL A 26 6.91 3.12 -21.87
N ALA A 27 7.43 1.91 -21.70
CA ALA A 27 8.02 1.14 -22.79
C ALA A 27 6.99 0.81 -23.88
N ALA A 28 5.77 0.41 -23.49
CA ALA A 28 4.67 0.15 -24.42
C ALA A 28 4.28 1.39 -25.24
N MET A 29 4.28 2.60 -24.65
CA MET A 29 4.00 3.85 -25.37
C MET A 29 5.01 4.17 -26.48
N HIS A 30 6.26 3.72 -26.31
CA HIS A 30 7.36 3.97 -27.25
C HIS A 30 7.57 2.84 -28.27
N ALA A 31 6.93 1.68 -28.09
CA ALA A 31 7.04 0.53 -28.98
C ALA A 31 6.30 0.70 -30.33
N GLY A 32 5.52 1.78 -30.50
CA GLY A 32 4.94 2.15 -31.79
C GLY A 32 3.90 1.14 -32.30
N CYS A 33 4.06 0.66 -33.53
CA CYS A 33 3.11 -0.25 -34.19
C CYS A 33 3.42 -1.75 -33.96
N ASP A 34 4.50 -2.10 -33.26
CA ASP A 34 4.80 -3.50 -32.95
C ASP A 34 3.97 -3.98 -31.77
N THR A 35 2.82 -4.57 -32.09
CA THR A 35 1.89 -5.12 -31.10
C THR A 35 2.53 -6.18 -30.21
N THR A 36 3.45 -7.00 -30.73
CA THR A 36 4.10 -8.05 -29.96
C THR A 36 4.99 -7.44 -28.89
N MET A 37 5.78 -6.42 -29.26
CA MET A 37 6.64 -5.71 -28.31
C MET A 37 5.83 -4.95 -27.25
N VAL A 38 4.73 -4.29 -27.65
CA VAL A 38 3.80 -3.62 -26.73
C VAL A 38 3.26 -4.58 -25.67
N VAL A 39 2.70 -5.72 -26.13
CA VAL A 39 2.09 -6.71 -25.22
C VAL A 39 3.13 -7.31 -24.29
N LEU A 40 4.33 -7.62 -24.78
CA LEU A 40 5.40 -8.18 -23.94
C LEU A 40 5.85 -7.20 -22.86
N MET A 41 6.12 -5.94 -23.21
CA MET A 41 6.57 -4.92 -22.25
C MET A 41 5.50 -4.63 -21.20
N PHE A 42 4.24 -4.53 -21.63
CA PHE A 42 3.12 -4.32 -20.73
C PHE A 42 2.91 -5.51 -19.78
N THR A 43 2.96 -6.74 -20.31
CA THR A 43 2.79 -7.97 -19.51
C THR A 43 3.90 -8.13 -18.49
N LEU A 44 5.17 -7.90 -18.87
CA LEU A 44 6.30 -7.96 -17.95
C LEU A 44 6.20 -6.90 -16.85
N GLY A 45 5.78 -5.68 -17.20
CA GLY A 45 5.53 -4.63 -16.22
C GLY A 45 4.44 -5.01 -15.23
N MET A 46 3.31 -5.54 -15.72
CA MET A 46 2.21 -6.01 -14.89
C MET A 46 2.56 -7.22 -14.03
N ALA A 47 3.45 -8.11 -14.49
CA ALA A 47 3.91 -9.25 -13.68
C ALA A 47 4.60 -8.79 -12.38
N LEU A 48 5.34 -7.69 -12.42
CA LEU A 48 5.98 -7.08 -11.25
C LEU A 48 4.97 -6.48 -10.26
N MET A 49 3.72 -6.26 -10.66
CA MET A 49 2.64 -5.85 -9.75
C MET A 49 2.38 -6.92 -8.67
N GLY A 50 2.79 -8.18 -8.86
CA GLY A 50 2.66 -9.23 -7.85
C GLY A 50 3.34 -8.92 -6.51
N PHE A 51 4.40 -8.10 -6.50
CA PHE A 51 5.07 -7.65 -5.27
C PHE A 51 4.17 -6.75 -4.39
N PHE A 52 3.10 -6.18 -4.96
CA PHE A 52 2.14 -5.35 -4.26
C PHE A 52 1.50 -6.09 -3.09
N TYR A 53 1.14 -7.36 -3.26
CA TYR A 53 0.51 -8.13 -2.19
C TYR A 53 1.49 -8.35 -1.02
N SER A 54 2.75 -8.67 -1.31
CA SER A 54 3.78 -8.83 -0.27
C SER A 54 4.14 -7.51 0.44
N SER A 55 3.98 -6.38 -0.25
CA SER A 55 4.07 -5.05 0.35
C SER A 55 2.87 -4.77 1.24
N LEU A 56 1.69 -4.67 0.65
CA LEU A 56 0.52 -4.08 1.29
C LEU A 56 -0.18 -5.06 2.22
N ALA A 57 -0.34 -6.31 1.77
CA ALA A 57 -1.08 -7.30 2.54
C ALA A 57 -0.32 -7.74 3.80
N VAL A 58 1.00 -7.87 3.68
CA VAL A 58 1.84 -8.24 4.82
C VAL A 58 2.10 -7.05 5.72
N ASN A 59 2.16 -5.82 5.19
CA ASN A 59 2.33 -4.63 6.01
C ASN A 59 1.20 -4.49 7.05
N THR A 60 -0.07 -4.75 6.72
CA THR A 60 -1.13 -4.64 7.75
C THR A 60 -0.95 -5.62 8.91
N LEU A 61 -0.43 -6.81 8.62
CA LEU A 61 -0.09 -7.82 9.63
C LEU A 61 1.10 -7.37 10.46
N ASP A 62 2.13 -6.78 9.84
CA ASP A 62 3.30 -6.25 10.54
C ASP A 62 2.92 -5.03 11.42
N LEU A 63 2.02 -4.18 10.92
CA LEU A 63 1.63 -2.91 11.53
C LEU A 63 0.72 -3.14 12.74
N SER A 64 -0.24 -4.07 12.64
CA SER A 64 -1.17 -4.37 13.73
C SER A 64 -1.76 -5.78 13.58
N PRO A 65 -1.11 -6.82 14.09
CA PRO A 65 -1.63 -8.19 14.04
C PRO A 65 -3.07 -8.32 14.57
N ASN A 66 -3.39 -7.62 15.67
CA ASN A 66 -4.70 -7.71 16.33
C ASN A 66 -5.80 -6.97 15.58
N TYR A 67 -5.46 -5.99 14.74
CA TYR A 67 -6.42 -5.19 13.95
C TYR A 67 -6.19 -5.32 12.43
N SER A 68 -5.48 -6.36 11.99
CA SER A 68 -5.07 -6.54 10.60
C SER A 68 -6.27 -6.63 9.64
N GLY A 69 -7.34 -7.34 10.03
CA GLY A 69 -8.58 -7.42 9.25
C GLY A 69 -9.28 -6.06 9.08
N THR A 70 -9.28 -5.22 10.12
CA THR A 70 -9.83 -3.86 10.05
C THR A 70 -8.98 -2.98 9.15
N LEU A 71 -7.65 -3.03 9.28
CA LEU A 71 -6.74 -2.29 8.39
C LEU A 71 -6.92 -2.70 6.92
N MET A 72 -7.06 -4.00 6.65
CA MET A 72 -7.38 -4.51 5.31
C MET A 72 -8.72 -4.01 4.78
N GLY A 73 -9.75 -3.99 5.64
CA GLY A 73 -11.05 -3.44 5.27
C GLY A 73 -10.98 -1.97 4.87
N ILE A 74 -10.19 -1.16 5.59
CA ILE A 74 -9.96 0.25 5.24
C ILE A 74 -9.24 0.34 3.89
N LEU A 75 -8.21 -0.47 3.67
CA LEU A 75 -7.47 -0.49 2.41
C LEU A 75 -8.31 -0.94 1.22
N ALA A 76 -9.31 -1.80 1.43
CA ALA A 76 -10.23 -2.24 0.39
C ALA A 76 -11.05 -1.08 -0.22
N PHE A 77 -11.32 0.00 0.52
CA PHE A 77 -11.94 1.21 -0.04
C PHE A 77 -11.08 1.86 -1.12
N GLY A 78 -9.76 1.67 -1.10
CA GLY A 78 -8.88 2.08 -2.20
C GLY A 78 -9.24 1.41 -3.53
N GLY A 79 -9.89 0.24 -3.50
CA GLY A 79 -10.40 -0.45 -4.68
C GLY A 79 -11.48 0.32 -5.44
N LEU A 80 -12.13 1.31 -4.83
CA LEU A 80 -13.08 2.21 -5.51
C LEU A 80 -12.44 2.99 -6.67
N GLY A 81 -11.10 3.17 -6.65
CA GLY A 81 -10.36 3.71 -7.78
C GLY A 81 -10.54 2.89 -9.07
N GLY A 82 -10.85 1.59 -8.95
CA GLY A 82 -11.18 0.72 -10.09
C GLY A 82 -12.51 1.05 -10.76
N ILE A 83 -13.43 1.73 -10.05
CA ILE A 83 -14.69 2.22 -10.63
C ILE A 83 -14.46 3.54 -11.37
N ILE A 84 -13.60 4.41 -10.83
CA ILE A 84 -13.32 5.75 -11.38
C ILE A 84 -12.42 5.65 -12.62
N SER A 85 -11.44 4.74 -12.61
CA SER A 85 -10.46 4.56 -13.69
C SER A 85 -11.07 4.38 -15.10
N PRO A 86 -12.03 3.45 -15.34
CA PRO A 86 -12.60 3.27 -16.68
C PRO A 86 -13.45 4.47 -17.12
N TYR A 87 -14.13 5.15 -16.20
CA TYR A 87 -14.87 6.38 -16.51
C TYR A 87 -13.92 7.48 -17.00
N LEU A 88 -12.82 7.71 -16.26
CA LEU A 88 -11.82 8.71 -16.64
C LEU A 88 -11.18 8.36 -17.99
N ALA A 89 -10.82 7.09 -18.21
CA ALA A 89 -10.28 6.63 -19.48
C ALA A 89 -11.26 6.87 -20.64
N GLY A 90 -12.56 6.63 -20.45
CA GLY A 90 -13.58 6.89 -21.46
C GLY A 90 -13.74 8.37 -21.82
N VAL A 91 -13.58 9.27 -20.86
CA VAL A 91 -13.61 10.72 -21.10
C VAL A 91 -12.33 11.21 -21.77
N MET A 92 -11.18 10.63 -21.43
CA MET A 92 -9.88 11.03 -21.98
C MET A 92 -9.61 10.46 -23.38
N ALA A 93 -10.15 9.28 -23.69
CA ALA A 93 -9.95 8.59 -24.96
C ALA A 93 -11.28 8.22 -25.66
N PRO A 94 -12.11 9.22 -26.02
CA PRO A 94 -13.43 8.98 -26.61
C PRO A 94 -13.34 8.31 -28.00
N GLU A 95 -12.30 8.61 -28.77
CA GLU A 95 -12.10 8.07 -30.12
C GLU A 95 -11.12 6.89 -30.13
N GLY A 96 -10.53 6.56 -28.98
CA GLY A 96 -9.59 5.46 -28.82
C GLY A 96 -8.27 5.63 -29.60
N THR A 97 -7.89 6.87 -29.96
CA THR A 97 -6.66 7.12 -30.70
C THR A 97 -5.42 6.90 -29.83
N MET A 98 -4.28 6.58 -30.45
CA MET A 98 -3.02 6.35 -29.74
C MET A 98 -2.60 7.54 -28.88
N ASP A 99 -2.78 8.77 -29.37
CA ASP A 99 -2.41 9.98 -28.65
C ASP A 99 -3.30 10.24 -27.42
N GLN A 100 -4.60 9.93 -27.51
CA GLN A 100 -5.49 9.99 -26.36
C GLN A 100 -5.11 8.97 -25.27
N TRP A 101 -4.83 7.73 -25.66
CA TRP A 101 -4.40 6.68 -24.73
C TRP A 101 -3.05 6.97 -24.08
N ARG A 102 -2.12 7.61 -24.80
CA ARG A 102 -0.86 8.11 -24.21
C ARG A 102 -1.14 9.06 -23.04
N GLY A 103 -2.15 9.93 -23.15
CA GLY A 103 -2.59 10.79 -22.04
C GLY A 103 -3.05 9.98 -20.82
N VAL A 104 -3.89 8.97 -21.01
CA VAL A 104 -4.37 8.08 -19.93
C VAL A 104 -3.21 7.35 -19.25
N PHE A 105 -2.25 6.87 -20.04
CA PHE A 105 -1.06 6.19 -19.54
C PHE A 105 -0.15 7.11 -18.74
N TRP A 106 0.04 8.36 -19.17
CA TRP A 106 0.79 9.34 -18.39
C TRP A 106 0.14 9.67 -17.06
N VAL A 107 -1.19 9.85 -17.01
CA VAL A 107 -1.92 10.02 -15.75
C VAL A 107 -1.71 8.82 -14.83
N THR A 108 -1.78 7.60 -15.39
CA THR A 108 -1.53 6.37 -14.64
C THR A 108 -0.12 6.35 -14.02
N VAL A 109 0.91 6.67 -14.81
CA VAL A 109 2.30 6.75 -14.34
C VAL A 109 2.46 7.80 -13.24
N CYS A 110 1.86 8.98 -13.41
CA CYS A 110 1.87 10.03 -12.39
C CYS A 110 1.25 9.57 -11.07
N VAL A 111 0.09 8.92 -11.12
CA VAL A 111 -0.57 8.38 -9.91
C VAL A 111 0.30 7.32 -9.23
N LEU A 112 0.90 6.39 -10.00
CA LEU A 112 1.80 5.38 -9.46
C LEU A 112 3.04 5.99 -8.77
N VAL A 113 3.65 7.00 -9.39
CA VAL A 113 4.82 7.68 -8.82
C VAL A 113 4.46 8.46 -7.56
N VAL A 114 3.40 9.28 -7.60
CA VAL A 114 3.00 10.11 -6.45
C VAL A 114 2.62 9.23 -5.25
N THR A 115 1.81 8.20 -5.48
CA THR A 115 1.40 7.28 -4.41
C THR A 115 2.57 6.48 -3.84
N ASN A 116 3.48 5.99 -4.70
CA ASN A 116 4.70 5.31 -4.24
C ASN A 116 5.60 6.25 -3.44
N THR A 117 5.84 7.47 -3.91
CA THR A 117 6.65 8.45 -3.19
C THR A 117 6.05 8.77 -1.84
N PHE A 118 4.73 8.98 -1.75
CA PHE A 118 4.03 9.18 -0.49
C PHE A 118 4.25 8.01 0.48
N PHE A 119 4.10 6.77 0.00
CA PHE A 119 4.34 5.58 0.81
C PHE A 119 5.80 5.42 1.24
N VAL A 120 6.76 5.73 0.37
CA VAL A 120 8.19 5.67 0.71
C VAL A 120 8.55 6.68 1.80
N VAL A 121 7.93 7.86 1.79
CA VAL A 121 8.15 8.90 2.81
C VAL A 121 7.49 8.55 4.13
N VAL A 122 6.20 8.18 4.10
CA VAL A 122 5.37 8.08 5.33
C VAL A 122 5.25 6.65 5.86
N GLY A 123 5.45 5.63 5.01
CA GLY A 123 5.20 4.24 5.35
C GLY A 123 6.11 3.69 6.45
N SER A 124 5.53 2.85 7.31
CA SER A 124 6.23 2.09 8.35
C SER A 124 5.86 0.62 8.26
N GLY A 125 6.74 -0.26 8.74
CA GLY A 125 6.50 -1.69 8.94
C GLY A 125 6.68 -2.11 10.41
N GLU A 126 6.68 -1.15 11.34
CA GLU A 126 6.79 -1.42 12.77
C GLU A 126 5.40 -1.58 13.41
N VAL A 127 5.30 -2.44 14.43
CA VAL A 127 4.06 -2.64 15.18
C VAL A 127 3.64 -1.33 15.83
N GLN A 128 2.43 -0.87 15.54
CA GLN A 128 1.92 0.40 16.03
C GLN A 128 1.48 0.32 17.48
N HIS A 129 1.55 1.44 18.20
CA HIS A 129 1.28 1.49 19.64
C HIS A 129 -0.15 1.07 20.01
N TRP A 130 -1.13 1.35 19.15
CA TRP A 130 -2.54 0.96 19.34
C TRP A 130 -2.81 -0.54 19.13
N ASN A 131 -1.83 -1.35 18.74
CA ASN A 131 -2.02 -2.79 18.53
C ASN A 131 -2.35 -3.55 19.84
N ARG A 132 -2.15 -2.97 21.04
CA ARG A 132 -2.29 -3.68 22.33
C ARG A 132 -3.35 -3.10 23.28
N PRO A 133 -4.65 -3.25 22.98
CA PRO A 133 -5.73 -2.73 23.81
C PRO A 133 -5.76 -3.33 25.24
N GLY A 134 -5.24 -4.54 25.42
CA GLY A 134 -5.21 -5.22 26.72
C GLY A 134 -4.14 -4.69 27.67
N GLN A 135 -2.99 -4.22 27.17
CA GLN A 135 -1.94 -3.68 28.04
C GLN A 135 -2.33 -2.32 28.59
N ASP A 136 -2.98 -1.48 27.79
CA ASP A 136 -3.44 -0.15 28.22
C ASP A 136 -4.50 -0.29 29.32
N ARG A 137 -5.51 -1.16 29.14
CA ARG A 137 -6.49 -1.45 30.20
C ARG A 137 -5.87 -2.04 31.46
N LEU A 138 -4.95 -3.00 31.33
CA LEU A 138 -4.28 -3.59 32.50
C LEU A 138 -3.39 -2.58 33.22
N GLN A 139 -2.74 -1.66 32.50
CA GLN A 139 -1.97 -0.57 33.09
C GLN A 139 -2.88 0.43 33.80
N GLU A 140 -4.04 0.78 33.23
CA GLU A 140 -5.04 1.62 33.89
C GLU A 140 -5.60 0.95 35.15
N SER A 141 -6.01 -0.32 35.07
CA SER A 141 -6.47 -1.07 36.24
C SER A 141 -5.37 -1.19 37.30
N ARG A 142 -4.11 -1.42 36.91
CA ARG A 142 -2.98 -1.43 37.85
C ARG A 142 -2.77 -0.05 38.48
N LYS A 143 -2.83 1.04 37.71
CA LYS A 143 -2.71 2.41 38.24
C LYS A 143 -3.82 2.72 39.23
N GLN A 144 -5.06 2.32 38.93
CA GLN A 144 -6.21 2.45 39.85
C GLN A 144 -5.97 1.65 41.14
N VAL A 145 -5.60 0.37 41.04
CA VAL A 145 -5.29 -0.46 42.21
C VAL A 145 -4.17 0.16 43.05
N LEU A 146 -3.12 0.70 42.44
CA LEU A 146 -2.02 1.36 43.14
C LEU A 146 -2.43 2.69 43.80
N GLN A 147 -3.38 3.41 43.22
CA GLN A 147 -3.95 4.63 43.82
C GLN A 147 -4.90 4.32 44.98
N ASP A 148 -5.65 3.22 44.88
CA ASP A 148 -6.59 2.77 45.91
C ASP A 148 -5.90 1.96 47.02
N TRP A 149 -4.72 1.41 46.75
CA TRP A 149 -3.95 0.58 47.69
C TRP A 149 -3.72 1.23 49.06
N PRO A 150 -3.30 2.51 49.18
CA PRO A 150 -3.12 3.15 50.49
C PRO A 150 -4.41 3.31 51.29
N ARG A 151 -5.57 3.25 50.63
CA ARG A 151 -6.89 3.45 51.22
C ARG A 151 -7.53 2.13 51.68
N ASN A 152 -7.24 1.04 50.96
CA ASN A 152 -7.80 -0.30 51.18
C ASN A 152 -6.75 -1.34 51.61
N SER A 153 -5.54 -0.90 51.97
CA SER A 153 -4.49 -1.82 52.42
C SER A 153 -4.96 -2.55 53.68
N PRO A 154 -4.84 -3.89 53.76
CA PRO A 154 -5.15 -4.62 54.97
C PRO A 154 -4.26 -4.11 56.10
N THR A 155 -4.88 -3.53 57.14
CA THR A 155 -4.19 -3.16 58.36
C THR A 155 -3.79 -4.45 59.06
N VAL A 156 -2.48 -4.73 59.07
CA VAL A 156 -1.87 -5.79 59.88
C VAL A 156 -1.70 -5.30 61.31
#